data_AF-A0A952VV24-F1
#
_entry.id   AF-A0A952VV24-F1
#
_cell.length_a   1.000
_cell.length_b   1.000
_cell.length_c   1.000
_cell.angle_alpha   90.00
_cell.angle_beta   90.00
_cell.angle_gamma   90.00
#
_symmetry.space_group_name_H-M   'P 1'
#
loop_
_entity.id
_entity.type
_entity.pdbx_description
1 polymer ?
#
loop_
_entity_poly.entity_id
_entity_poly.type
_entity_poly.pdbx_seq_one_letter_code
_entity_poly.pdbx_strand_id
1 'polypeptide(L)'
;MRLTLALFFTLLSACADLNPHKASYQTGSFSTDERQSLYDQALEGARLSRERYIATTRPALQLKFRQEYPTMTEADIEVLVNDALEKGLRPETGRRPDGPIRQPQMDCMSSPWRNSAFANCY
;
A
#
# COMPACT_ATOMS: atom_id res chain seq x y z
N MET A 1 7.70 -34.92 -21.90
CA MET A 1 6.72 -33.80 -21.88
C MET A 1 5.51 -34.11 -20.98
N ARG A 2 5.71 -34.56 -19.74
CA ARG A 2 4.61 -34.80 -18.77
C ARG A 2 4.80 -34.07 -17.44
N LEU A 3 6.01 -33.58 -17.16
CA LEU A 3 6.34 -32.83 -15.95
C LEU A 3 5.96 -31.35 -16.01
N THR A 4 5.85 -30.77 -17.20
CA THR A 4 5.51 -29.35 -17.39
C THR A 4 4.04 -29.05 -17.13
N LEU A 5 3.13 -30.01 -17.32
CA LEU A 5 1.69 -29.84 -17.09
C LEU A 5 1.32 -29.79 -15.60
N ALA A 6 2.03 -30.52 -14.74
CA ALA A 6 1.76 -30.55 -13.30
C ALA A 6 2.04 -29.21 -12.62
N LEU A 7 3.04 -28.47 -13.11
CA LEU A 7 3.45 -27.17 -12.57
C LEU A 7 2.47 -26.03 -12.90
N PHE A 8 1.77 -26.11 -14.03
CA PHE A 8 0.71 -25.15 -14.36
C PHE A 8 -0.52 -25.32 -13.46
N PHE A 9 -0.87 -26.55 -13.07
CA PHE A 9 -2.03 -26.79 -12.21
C PHE A 9 -1.82 -26.31 -10.76
N THR A 10 -0.60 -26.40 -10.22
CA THR A 10 -0.30 -25.87 -8.87
C THR A 10 -0.30 -24.34 -8.84
N LEU A 11 0.17 -23.69 -9.91
CA LEU A 11 0.10 -22.23 -10.05
C LEU A 11 -1.34 -21.72 -10.20
N LEU A 12 -2.22 -22.48 -10.87
CA LEU A 12 -3.63 -22.13 -11.02
C LEU A 12 -4.44 -22.35 -9.73
N SER A 13 -4.10 -23.36 -8.89
CA SER A 13 -4.81 -23.57 -7.62
C SER A 13 -4.47 -22.51 -6.56
N ALA A 14 -3.28 -21.90 -6.63
CA ALA A 14 -2.89 -20.80 -5.74
C ALA A 14 -3.66 -19.49 -6.03
N CYS A 15 -4.18 -19.32 -7.25
CA CYS A 15 -4.99 -18.15 -7.64
C CYS A 15 -6.50 -18.37 -7.51
N ALA A 16 -6.96 -19.62 -7.37
CA ALA A 16 -8.39 -19.95 -7.33
C ALA A 16 -9.05 -19.73 -5.95
N ASP A 17 -8.26 -19.61 -4.87
CA ASP A 17 -8.77 -19.38 -3.52
C ASP A 17 -8.86 -17.89 -3.13
N LEU A 18 -8.48 -16.99 -4.04
CA LEU A 18 -8.81 -15.58 -3.96
C LEU A 18 -10.27 -15.40 -4.38
N ASN A 19 -11.17 -15.73 -3.47
CA ASN A 19 -12.58 -15.38 -3.60
C ASN A 19 -12.75 -13.97 -3.00
N PRO A 20 -12.68 -12.87 -3.80
CA PRO A 20 -12.79 -11.51 -3.28
C PRO A 20 -14.16 -11.25 -2.63
N HIS A 21 -15.15 -12.12 -2.89
CA HIS A 21 -16.47 -12.08 -2.25
C HIS A 21 -16.50 -12.72 -0.84
N LYS A 22 -15.43 -13.38 -0.39
CA LYS A 22 -15.23 -13.78 1.01
C LYS A 22 -14.61 -12.66 1.85
N ALA A 23 -14.56 -11.43 1.34
CA ALA A 23 -14.51 -10.25 2.20
C ALA A 23 -15.80 -10.22 3.03
N SER A 24 -15.77 -10.95 4.14
CA SER A 24 -16.79 -10.96 5.18
C SER A 24 -17.13 -9.51 5.51
N TYR A 25 -18.33 -9.07 5.14
CA TYR A 25 -18.93 -7.82 5.60
C TYR A 25 -19.33 -7.94 7.09
N GLN A 26 -18.50 -8.59 7.91
CA GLN A 26 -18.63 -8.52 9.36
C GLN A 26 -18.12 -7.16 9.79
N THR A 27 -19.06 -6.24 9.94
CA THR A 27 -18.93 -5.06 10.79
C THR A 27 -18.93 -5.51 12.26
N GLY A 28 -18.04 -6.44 12.62
CA GLY A 28 -17.71 -6.76 13.99
C GLY A 28 -16.70 -5.74 14.49
N SER A 29 -16.92 -5.16 15.67
CA SER A 29 -15.88 -4.35 16.30
C SER A 29 -14.68 -5.26 16.58
N PHE A 30 -13.55 -4.99 15.93
CA PHE A 30 -12.30 -5.69 16.25
C PHE A 30 -12.01 -5.66 17.75
N SER A 31 -11.54 -6.78 18.29
CA SER A 31 -10.99 -6.80 19.65
C SER A 31 -9.77 -5.89 19.74
N THR A 32 -9.33 -5.55 20.96
CA THR A 32 -8.09 -4.80 21.17
C THR A 32 -6.89 -5.49 20.52
N ASP A 33 -6.84 -6.81 20.60
CA ASP A 33 -5.72 -7.63 20.12
C ASP A 33 -5.71 -7.68 18.59
N GLU A 34 -6.88 -7.79 17.96
CA GLU A 34 -7.02 -7.71 16.51
C GLU A 34 -6.62 -6.32 15.98
N ARG A 35 -7.01 -5.24 16.67
CA ARG A 35 -6.57 -3.89 16.29
C ARG A 35 -5.06 -3.74 16.40
N GLN A 36 -4.47 -4.23 17.49
CA GLN A 36 -3.02 -4.16 17.70
C GLN A 36 -2.27 -4.93 16.60
N SER A 37 -2.72 -6.14 16.27
CA SER A 37 -2.15 -6.95 15.18
C SER A 37 -2.18 -6.21 13.84
N LEU A 38 -3.27 -5.51 13.53
CA LEU A 38 -3.37 -4.72 12.30
C LEU A 38 -2.41 -3.54 12.29
N TYR A 39 -2.22 -2.86 13.43
CA TYR A 39 -1.24 -1.78 13.54
C TYR A 39 0.20 -2.29 13.36
N ASP A 40 0.54 -3.40 13.99
CA ASP A 40 1.87 -4.01 13.88
C ASP A 40 2.14 -4.44 12.43
N GLN A 41 1.15 -5.05 11.77
CA GLN A 41 1.25 -5.40 10.35
C GLN A 41 1.43 -4.18 9.45
N ALA A 42 0.68 -3.10 9.71
CA ALA A 42 0.80 -1.86 8.95
C ALA A 42 2.18 -1.20 9.13
N LEU A 43 2.69 -1.19 10.36
CA LEU A 43 4.00 -0.65 10.69
C LEU A 43 5.12 -1.43 9.98
N GLU A 44 5.06 -2.75 10.03
CA GLU A 44 6.05 -3.61 9.37
C GLU A 44 5.98 -3.48 7.84
N GLY A 45 4.78 -3.42 7.28
CA GLY A 45 4.58 -3.14 5.85
C GLY A 45 5.17 -1.80 5.43
N ALA A 46 4.97 -0.74 6.24
CA ALA A 46 5.55 0.58 5.99
C ALA A 46 7.09 0.55 6.07
N ARG A 47 7.66 -0.16 7.07
CA ARG A 47 9.10 -0.34 7.23
C ARG A 47 9.72 -1.01 5.99
N LEU A 48 9.17 -2.15 5.57
CA LEU A 48 9.64 -2.89 4.41
C LEU A 48 9.54 -2.07 3.11
N SER A 49 8.43 -1.34 2.95
CA SER A 49 8.23 -0.45 1.80
C SER A 49 9.30 0.65 1.75
N ARG A 50 9.60 1.28 2.90
CA ARG A 50 10.64 2.29 3.03
C ARG A 50 12.03 1.74 2.71
N GLU A 51 12.38 0.58 3.25
CA GLU A 51 13.67 -0.07 3.00
C GLU A 51 13.86 -0.39 1.52
N ARG A 52 12.82 -0.93 0.88
CA ARG A 52 12.82 -1.20 -0.56
C ARG A 52 13.00 0.08 -1.37
N TYR A 53 12.27 1.14 -1.03
CA TYR A 53 12.39 2.43 -1.69
C TYR A 53 13.80 3.01 -1.60
N ILE A 54 14.42 2.98 -0.42
CA ILE A 54 15.79 3.46 -0.23
C ILE A 54 16.76 2.61 -1.05
N ALA A 55 16.63 1.28 -0.99
CA ALA A 55 17.52 0.37 -1.71
C ALA A 55 17.47 0.56 -3.23
N THR A 56 16.29 0.83 -3.80
CA THR A 56 16.14 1.02 -5.24
C THR A 56 16.47 2.44 -5.71
N THR A 57 16.23 3.45 -4.88
CA THR A 57 16.29 4.86 -5.29
C THR A 57 17.65 5.50 -4.97
N ARG A 58 18.29 5.12 -3.87
CA ARG A 58 19.58 5.69 -3.43
C ARG A 58 20.67 5.63 -4.51
N PRO A 59 20.92 4.49 -5.19
CA PRO A 59 21.99 4.41 -6.19
C PRO A 59 21.75 5.34 -7.39
N ALA A 60 20.49 5.47 -7.81
CA ALA A 60 20.11 6.34 -8.91
C ALA A 60 20.30 7.83 -8.55
N LEU A 61 19.95 8.22 -7.33
CA LEU A 61 20.18 9.58 -6.83
C LEU A 61 21.67 9.90 -6.68
N GLN A 62 22.46 8.96 -6.15
CA GLN A 62 23.91 9.11 -6.06
C GLN A 62 24.53 9.33 -7.46
N LEU A 63 24.17 8.50 -8.44
CA LEU A 63 24.67 8.66 -9.81
C LEU A 63 24.26 10.02 -10.41
N LYS A 64 23.00 10.41 -10.23
CA LYS A 64 22.48 11.69 -10.72
C LYS A 64 23.26 12.87 -10.14
N PHE A 65 23.39 12.94 -8.81
CA PHE A 65 24.06 14.08 -8.18
C PHE A 65 25.56 14.12 -8.47
N ARG A 66 26.19 12.98 -8.72
CA ARG A 66 27.58 12.94 -9.21
C ARG A 66 27.75 13.56 -10.58
N GLN A 67 26.80 13.31 -11.47
CA GLN A 67 26.82 13.88 -12.81
C GLN A 67 26.49 15.37 -12.78
N GLU A 68 25.55 15.79 -11.93
CA GLU A 68 25.16 17.19 -11.80
C GLU A 68 26.20 18.04 -11.06
N TYR A 69 26.88 17.49 -10.05
CA TYR A 69 27.82 18.20 -9.17
C TYR A 69 29.18 17.48 -9.07
N PRO A 70 29.98 17.45 -10.15
CA PRO A 70 31.22 16.65 -10.19
C PRO A 70 32.31 17.14 -9.23
N THR A 71 32.25 18.40 -8.79
CA THR A 71 33.22 18.99 -7.85
C THR A 71 32.78 18.91 -6.39
N MET A 72 31.56 18.45 -6.12
CA MET A 72 31.00 18.36 -4.78
C MET A 72 31.58 17.16 -4.02
N THR A 73 31.75 17.31 -2.70
CA THR A 73 32.31 16.24 -1.87
C THR A 73 31.32 15.10 -1.69
N GLU A 74 31.81 13.92 -1.32
CA GLU A 74 30.95 12.77 -0.96
C GLU A 74 29.92 13.11 0.11
N ALA A 75 30.35 13.85 1.12
CA ALA A 75 29.53 14.19 2.27
C ALA A 75 28.34 15.08 1.83
N ASP A 76 28.60 16.07 0.98
CA ASP A 76 27.57 16.96 0.47
C ASP A 76 26.60 16.22 -0.46
N ILE A 77 27.09 15.30 -1.30
CA ILE A 77 26.25 14.46 -2.14
C ILE A 77 25.36 13.56 -1.28
N GLU A 78 25.88 12.97 -0.22
CA GLU A 78 25.11 12.13 0.69
C GLU A 78 24.01 12.93 1.41
N VAL A 79 24.23 14.20 1.72
CA VAL A 79 23.18 15.11 2.23
C VAL A 79 22.07 15.29 1.19
N LEU A 80 22.40 15.55 -0.07
CA LEU A 80 21.41 15.70 -1.15
C LEU A 80 20.62 14.40 -1.39
N VAL A 81 21.28 13.25 -1.35
CA VAL A 81 20.65 11.94 -1.47
C VAL A 81 19.65 11.73 -0.34
N ASN A 82 20.04 11.99 0.91
CA ASN A 82 19.16 11.78 2.05
C ASN A 82 17.95 12.73 2.04
N ASP A 83 18.14 14.00 1.69
CA ASP A 83 17.03 14.96 1.53
C ASP A 83 16.07 14.54 0.41
N ALA A 84 16.58 14.08 -0.73
CA ALA A 84 15.76 13.60 -1.83
C ALA A 84 14.98 12.31 -1.48
N LEU A 85 15.63 11.37 -0.77
CA LEU A 85 14.97 10.16 -0.26
C LEU A 85 13.87 10.50 0.75
N GLU A 86 14.12 11.45 1.65
CA GLU A 86 13.11 11.89 2.63
C GLU A 86 11.92 12.55 1.92
N LYS A 87 12.17 13.44 0.96
CA LYS A 87 11.12 14.08 0.15
C LYS A 87 10.26 13.07 -0.60
N GLY A 88 10.85 12.03 -1.17
CA GLY A 88 10.10 10.97 -1.84
C GLY A 88 9.30 10.06 -0.90
N LEU A 89 9.69 9.97 0.37
CA LEU A 89 8.93 9.27 1.41
C LEU A 89 7.82 10.13 2.03
N ARG A 90 7.85 11.45 1.83
CA ARG A 90 6.78 12.32 2.33
C ARG A 90 5.49 12.06 1.54
N PRO A 91 4.37 11.76 2.22
CA PRO A 91 3.07 11.58 1.58
C PRO A 91 2.53 12.85 0.89
N GLU A 92 3.23 13.98 1.00
CA GLU A 92 2.82 15.27 0.44
C GLU A 92 2.75 15.33 -1.10
N THR A 93 3.29 14.34 -1.81
CA THR A 93 3.07 14.20 -3.26
C THR A 93 1.72 13.58 -3.61
N GLY A 94 1.01 13.03 -2.63
CA GLY A 94 -0.40 12.66 -2.71
C GLY A 94 -1.23 13.53 -1.79
N ARG A 95 -1.26 14.86 -2.02
CA ARG A 95 -2.30 15.70 -1.42
C ARG A 95 -3.63 15.02 -1.66
N ARG A 96 -4.25 14.50 -0.60
CA ARG A 96 -5.69 14.29 -0.59
C ARG A 96 -6.27 15.62 -1.08
N PRO A 97 -7.08 15.67 -2.15
CA PRO A 97 -7.65 16.92 -2.61
C PRO A 97 -8.25 17.65 -1.41
N ASP A 98 -7.85 18.91 -1.20
CA ASP A 98 -8.46 19.76 -0.18
C ASP A 98 -9.93 19.91 -0.55
N GLY A 99 -10.76 19.15 0.12
CA GLY A 99 -12.18 18.99 -0.17
C GLY A 99 -12.81 18.15 0.93
N PRO A 100 -14.14 18.26 1.14
CA PRO A 100 -14.82 17.44 2.11
C PRO A 100 -14.46 15.98 1.84
N ILE A 101 -14.28 15.20 2.92
CA ILE A 101 -14.16 13.75 2.81
C ILE A 101 -15.41 13.30 2.05
N ARG A 102 -15.26 13.01 0.74
CA ARG A 102 -16.30 12.34 -0.01
C ARG A 102 -16.38 10.96 0.61
N GLN A 103 -17.24 10.82 1.60
CA GLN A 103 -17.75 9.52 1.98
C GLN A 103 -18.22 8.90 0.67
N PRO A 104 -17.82 7.66 0.34
CA PRO A 104 -18.41 6.97 -0.79
C PRO A 104 -19.92 7.10 -0.63
N GLN A 105 -20.61 7.62 -1.66
CA GLN A 105 -22.06 7.65 -1.67
C GLN A 105 -22.52 6.21 -1.56
N MET A 106 -22.81 5.77 -0.34
CA MET A 106 -23.57 4.56 -0.12
C MET A 106 -24.97 4.95 -0.54
N ASP A 107 -25.37 4.54 -1.74
CA ASP A 107 -26.78 4.54 -2.11
C ASP A 107 -27.48 3.61 -1.11
N CYS A 108 -27.98 4.18 -0.02
CA CYS A 108 -28.84 3.51 0.96
C CYS A 108 -30.23 3.21 0.35
N MET A 109 -30.32 3.05 -0.98
CA MET A 109 -31.53 2.59 -1.63
C MET A 109 -31.65 1.09 -1.36
N SER A 110 -32.59 0.75 -0.50
CA SER A 110 -33.14 -0.60 -0.39
C SER A 110 -33.42 -1.13 -1.79
N SER A 111 -32.62 -2.09 -2.25
CA SER A 111 -32.97 -2.86 -3.44
C SER A 111 -34.34 -3.49 -3.20
N PRO A 112 -35.30 -3.46 -4.15
CA PRO A 112 -36.62 -4.07 -3.99
C PRO A 112 -36.58 -5.58 -3.67
N TRP A 113 -35.41 -6.19 -3.85
CA TRP A 113 -35.16 -7.63 -3.68
C TRP A 113 -34.43 -7.97 -2.37
N ARG A 114 -34.07 -7.00 -1.52
CA ARG A 114 -33.40 -7.25 -0.23
C ARG A 114 -34.05 -6.46 0.90
N ASN A 115 -34.68 -7.20 1.82
CA ASN A 115 -35.13 -6.71 3.13
C ASN A 115 -33.95 -6.47 4.09
N SER A 116 -32.89 -5.81 3.65
CA SER A 116 -31.77 -5.43 4.51
C SER A 116 -31.64 -3.91 4.50
N ALA A 117 -32.26 -3.26 5.47
CA ALA A 117 -31.97 -1.88 5.79
C ALA A 117 -30.53 -1.82 6.33
N PHE A 118 -29.64 -1.10 5.64
CA PHE A 118 -28.33 -0.79 6.17
C PHE A 118 -28.52 0.21 7.31
N ALA A 119 -28.38 -0.25 8.56
CA ALA A 119 -28.71 0.51 9.77
C ALA A 119 -27.73 1.66 10.11
N ASN A 120 -26.67 1.85 9.32
CA ASN A 120 -25.63 2.85 9.57
C ASN A 120 -25.57 3.88 8.44
N CYS A 121 -26.69 4.55 8.17
CA CYS A 121 -26.72 5.81 7.42
C CYS A 121 -27.00 6.92 8.44
N TYR A 122 -25.93 7.44 9.09
CA TYR A 122 -25.94 8.66 9.91
C TYR A 122 -24.90 9.64 9.36
#